data_AF-A0A5B9SW79-F1
#
_entry.id   AF-A0A5B9SW79-F1
#
_cell.length_a   1.000
_cell.length_b   1.000
_cell.length_c   1.000
_cell.angle_alpha   90.00
_cell.angle_beta   90.00
_cell.angle_gamma   90.00
#
_symmetry.space_group_name_H-M   'P 1'
#
loop_
_entity.id
_entity.type
_entity.pdbx_description
1 polymer ?
#
loop_
_entity_poly.entity_id
_entity_poly.type
_entity_poly.pdbx_seq_one_letter_code
_entity_poly.pdbx_strand_id
1 'polypeptide(L)' 'MTNVVDRKMLRRMSWAELTSTARDAESKHDYESARILWSYAYNIATTSINKNLASAHIRYCDKNIHLMSIIKLY' A
#
# COMPACT_ATOMS: atom_id res chain seq x y z
N MET A 1 -9.24 -17.09 -1.18
CA MET A 1 -9.41 -16.22 0.00
C MET A 1 -8.03 -15.74 0.42
N THR A 2 -7.48 -14.75 -0.28
CA THR A 2 -6.25 -14.07 0.14
C THR A 2 -6.59 -13.25 1.38
N ASN A 3 -5.96 -13.60 2.49
CA ASN A 3 -6.13 -12.95 3.79
C ASN A 3 -6.01 -11.44 3.61
N VAL A 4 -7.16 -10.76 3.66
CA VAL A 4 -7.28 -9.38 4.08
C VAL A 4 -6.38 -9.28 5.30
N VAL A 5 -5.21 -8.65 5.13
CA VAL A 5 -4.29 -8.37 6.23
C VAL A 5 -5.15 -7.87 7.38
N ASP A 6 -5.23 -8.67 8.44
CA ASP A 6 -6.32 -8.60 9.41
C ASP A 6 -6.40 -7.14 9.89
N ARG A 7 -7.53 -6.45 9.66
CA ARG A 7 -7.61 -4.98 9.88
C ARG A 7 -7.22 -4.61 11.31
N LYS A 8 -7.36 -5.56 12.24
CA LYS A 8 -6.89 -5.48 13.63
C LYS A 8 -5.36 -5.49 13.75
N MET A 9 -4.67 -6.28 12.94
CA MET A 9 -3.20 -6.32 12.88
C MET A 9 -2.65 -5.01 12.31
N LEU A 10 -3.23 -4.50 11.22
CA LEU A 10 -2.84 -3.22 10.61
C LEU A 10 -2.94 -2.02 11.57
N ARG A 11 -3.95 -2.02 12.44
CA ARG A 11 -4.14 -0.98 13.46
C ARG A 11 -3.07 -0.97 14.56
N ARG A 12 -2.31 -2.07 14.73
CA ARG A 12 -1.26 -2.19 15.74
C ARG A 12 0.13 -1.92 15.19
N MET A 13 0.27 -1.84 13.87
CA MET A 13 1.55 -1.57 13.21
C MET A 13 1.89 -0.08 13.29
N SER A 14 3.15 0.21 13.59
CA SER A 14 3.71 1.54 13.48
C SER A 14 3.81 1.99 12.01
N TRP A 15 4.01 3.28 11.80
CA TRP A 15 4.19 3.83 10.45
C TRP A 15 5.39 3.21 9.73
N ALA A 16 6.49 2.97 10.44
CA ALA A 16 7.67 2.32 9.87
C ALA A 16 7.39 0.88 9.43
N GLU A 17 6.68 0.09 10.24
CA GLU A 17 6.29 -1.27 9.88
C GLU A 17 5.36 -1.30 8.67
N LEU A 18 4.33 -0.45 8.64
CA LEU A 18 3.40 -0.36 7.50
C LEU A 18 4.13 -0.02 6.20
N THR A 19 5.04 0.95 6.23
CA THR A 19 5.77 1.37 5.03
C THR A 19 6.80 0.34 4.57
N SER A 20 7.46 -0.38 5.49
CA SER A 20 8.34 -1.49 5.14
C SER A 20 7.56 -2.63 4.47
N THR A 21 6.45 -3.05 5.08
CA THR A 21 5.61 -4.12 4.51
C THR A 21 4.98 -3.69 3.17
N ALA A 22 4.62 -2.42 3.02
CA ALA A 22 4.09 -1.90 1.76
C ALA A 22 5.13 -1.97 0.64
N ARG A 23 6.38 -1.58 0.91
CA ARG A 23 7.49 -1.71 -0.05
C ARG A 23 7.81 -3.17 -0.40
N ASP A 24 7.73 -4.07 0.57
CA ASP A 24 7.90 -5.51 0.32
C ASP A 24 6.77 -6.07 -0.56
N ALA A 25 5.55 -5.54 -0.45
CA ALA A 25 4.45 -5.88 -1.34
C ALA A 25 4.66 -5.30 -2.75
N GLU A 26 5.12 -4.04 -2.87
CA GLU A 26 5.47 -3.41 -4.15
C GLU A 26 6.55 -4.20 -4.91
N SER A 27 7.60 -4.67 -4.21
CA SER A 27 8.68 -5.45 -4.82
C SER A 27 8.24 -6.83 -5.32
N LYS A 28 7.16 -7.36 -4.75
CA LYS A 28 6.50 -8.60 -5.18
C LYS A 28 5.40 -8.38 -6.21
N HIS A 29 5.23 -7.15 -6.71
CA HIS A 29 4.17 -6.73 -7.62
C HIS A 29 2.74 -6.95 -7.07
N ASP A 30 2.59 -7.08 -5.75
CA ASP A 30 1.28 -7.10 -5.08
C ASP A 30 0.82 -5.66 -4.78
N TYR A 31 0.48 -4.96 -5.86
CA TYR A 31 0.12 -3.54 -5.80
C TYR A 31 -1.21 -3.30 -5.06
N GLU A 32 -2.11 -4.28 -5.02
CA GLU A 32 -3.37 -4.17 -4.27
C GLU A 32 -3.11 -4.16 -2.76
N SER A 33 -2.32 -5.11 -2.25
CA SER A 33 -1.94 -5.14 -0.83
C SER A 33 -1.10 -3.93 -0.45
N ALA A 34 -0.13 -3.55 -1.30
CA ALA A 34 0.70 -2.37 -1.09
C ALA A 34 -0.16 -1.10 -0.96
N ARG A 35 -1.15 -0.91 -1.85
CA ARG A 35 -2.07 0.24 -1.81
C ARG A 35 -2.83 0.32 -0.49
N ILE A 36 -3.30 -0.81 0.02
CA ILE A 36 -4.00 -0.87 1.31
C ILE A 36 -3.05 -0.44 2.44
N LEU A 37 -1.84 -1.01 2.50
CA LEU A 37 -0.85 -0.69 3.51
C LEU A 37 -0.45 0.79 3.48
N TRP A 38 -0.23 1.36 2.30
CA TRP A 38 0.05 2.79 2.14
C TRP A 38 -1.13 3.68 2.56
N SER A 39 -2.37 3.23 2.36
CA SER A 39 -3.56 3.94 2.84
C SER A 39 -3.63 3.97 4.37
N TYR A 40 -3.25 2.87 5.04
CA TYR A 40 -3.12 2.87 6.50
C TYR A 40 -1.97 3.76 6.98
N ALA A 41 -0.81 3.69 6.31
CA ALA A 41 0.33 4.56 6.63
C ALA A 41 -0.03 6.04 6.46
N TYR A 42 -0.79 6.40 5.43
CA TYR A 42 -1.30 7.76 5.22
C TYR A 42 -2.19 8.23 6.37
N ASN A 43 -3.10 7.37 6.84
CA ASN A 43 -4.05 7.70 7.89
C ASN A 43 -3.39 7.92 9.25
N ILE A 44 -2.36 7.14 9.59
CA ILE A 44 -1.66 7.27 10.88
C ILE A 44 -0.47 8.25 10.84
N ALA A 45 -0.09 8.73 9.65
CA ALA A 45 0.98 9.70 9.50
C ALA A 45 0.62 11.02 10.18
N THR A 46 1.51 11.48 11.07
CA THR A 46 1.34 12.75 11.79
C THR A 46 1.97 13.93 11.06
N THR A 47 2.95 13.68 10.19
CA THR A 47 3.65 14.73 9.43
C THR A 47 3.13 14.82 7.99
N SER A 48 3.14 16.03 7.44
CA SER A 48 2.79 16.28 6.03
C SER A 48 3.72 15.54 5.06
N ILE A 49 5.02 15.46 5.39
CA ILE A 49 6.01 14.73 4.60
C ILE A 49 5.63 13.24 4.49
N ASN A 50 5.27 12.60 5.61
CA ASN A 50 4.90 11.20 5.62
C ASN A 50 3.57 10.94 4.89
N LYS A 51 2.61 11.87 5.00
CA LYS A 51 1.37 11.84 4.20
C LYS A 51 1.64 11.96 2.71
N ASN A 52 2.50 12.89 2.31
CA ASN A 52 2.86 13.08 0.91
C ASN A 52 3.56 11.85 0.32
N LEU A 53 4.48 11.25 1.09
CA LEU A 53 5.13 10.00 0.71
C LEU A 53 4.11 8.88 0.50
N ALA A 54 3.25 8.63 1.49
CA ALA A 54 2.24 7.57 1.39
C ALA A 54 1.28 7.83 0.21
N SER A 55 0.86 9.09 0.00
CA SER A 55 0.00 9.46 -1.13
C SER A 55 0.66 9.25 -2.50
N ALA A 56 1.97 9.51 -2.62
CA ALA A 56 2.72 9.24 -3.85
C ALA A 56 2.74 7.74 -4.16
N HIS A 57 2.98 6.90 -3.15
CA HIS A 57 2.97 5.45 -3.30
C HIS A 57 1.57 4.87 -3.57
N ILE A 58 0.49 5.42 -3.00
CA ILE A 58 -0.89 5.03 -3.36
C ILE A 58 -1.12 5.25 -4.85
N ARG A 59 -0.75 6.42 -5.38
CA ARG A 59 -0.86 6.72 -6.82
C ARG A 59 -0.01 5.81 -7.69
N TYR A 60 1.20 5.48 -7.24
CA TYR A 60 2.05 4.51 -7.91
C TYR A 60 1.38 3.13 -7.99
N CYS A 61 0.79 2.66 -6.90
CA CYS A 61 0.06 1.39 -6.88
C CYS A 61 -1.18 1.43 -7.81
N ASP A 62 -1.99 2.50 -7.76
CA ASP A 62 -3.16 2.67 -8.63
C ASP A 62 -2.79 2.56 -10.11
N LYS A 63 -1.71 3.21 -10.52
CA LYS A 63 -1.20 3.14 -11.91
C LYS A 63 -0.82 1.72 -12.30
N ASN A 64 -0.12 0.98 -11.44
CA ASN A 64 0.33 -0.38 -11.75
C ASN A 64 -0.81 -1.40 -11.73
N ILE A 65 -1.78 -1.27 -10.82
CA ILE A 65 -3.01 -2.07 -10.83
C ILE A 65 -3.74 -1.87 -12.16
N HIS A 66 -3.90 -0.62 -12.60
CA HIS A 66 -4.54 -0.32 -13.87
C HIS A 66 -3.77 -0.93 -15.06
N LEU A 67 -2.45 -0.77 -15.09
CA LEU A 67 -1.62 -1.36 -16.14
C LEU A 67 -1.72 -2.90 -16.19
N MET A 68 -1.67 -3.57 -15.03
CA MET A 68 -1.85 -5.03 -14.95
C MET A 68 -3.23 -5.47 -15.41
N SER A 69 -4.28 -4.68 -15.15
CA SER A 69 -5.62 -4.98 -15.66
C SER A 69 -5.68 -4.91 -17.19
N ILE A 70 -4.98 -3.95 -17.81
CA ILE A 70 -4.89 -3.83 -19.27
C ILE A 70 -4.12 -5.02 -19.85
N ILE A 71 -2.96 -5.36 -19.28
CA ILE A 71 -2.12 -6.45 -19.79
C ILE A 71 -2.85 -7.80 -19.74
N LYS A 72 -3.66 -8.05 -18.69
CA LYS A 72 -4.45 -9.29 -18.59
C LYS A 72 -5.59 -9.41 -19.62
N LEU A 73 -5.95 -8.32 -20.29
CA LEU A 73 -7.00 -8.29 -21.31
C LEU A 73 -6.44 -8.59 -22.73
N TYR A 74 -5.13 -8.64 -22.89
CA TYR A 74 -4.43 -9.02 -24.13
C TYR A 74 -3.82 -10.42 -23.99
#